data_AF-A0A9P1MHF4-F1
#
_entry.id   AF-A0A9P1MHF4-F1
#
_cell.length_a   1.000
_cell.length_b   1.000
_cell.length_c   1.000
_cell.angle_alpha   90.00
_cell.angle_beta   90.00
_cell.angle_gamma   90.00
#
_symmetry.space_group_name_H-M   'P 1'
#
loop_
_entity.id
_entity.type
_entity.pdbx_description
1 polymer ?
#
loop_
_entity_poly.entity_id
_entity_poly.type
_entity_poly.pdbx_seq_one_letter_code
_entity_poly.pdbx_strand_id
1 'polypeptide(L)'
;MNQLVLFTLISLSVLASAWDRPSHWGNPCYLCKCFIEYTDRDVASHIRPYAMAADGYDSTEDRCLATCQRDPRCHAAVFGMVGGRQVFTCEFYEEIDAHNSPTYTSFINIYYKRATCPLSNSHLPSVSMIPADDSSVKRRIKKEKKMGRKNPFFG
;
A
#
# COMPACT_ATOMS: atom_id res chain seq x y z
N MET A 1 -34.51 -6.82 38.73
CA MET A 1 -33.55 -6.95 37.61
C MET A 1 -32.56 -5.81 37.68
N ASN A 2 -31.30 -6.13 37.98
CA ASN A 2 -30.25 -5.19 38.39
C ASN A 2 -29.80 -4.27 37.25
N GLN A 3 -29.82 -2.96 37.49
CA GLN A 3 -29.24 -1.95 36.57
C GLN A 3 -27.76 -2.22 36.24
N LEU A 4 -27.03 -2.94 37.10
CA LEU A 4 -25.63 -3.31 36.87
C LEU A 4 -25.42 -4.24 35.65
N VAL A 5 -26.40 -5.07 35.30
CA VAL A 5 -26.27 -6.04 34.18
C VAL A 5 -26.47 -5.37 32.83
N LEU A 6 -27.23 -4.27 32.79
CA LEU A 6 -27.49 -3.54 31.56
C LEU A 6 -26.25 -2.73 31.12
N PHE A 7 -25.48 -2.21 32.08
CA PHE A 7 -24.27 -1.43 31.78
C PHE A 7 -23.10 -2.27 31.27
N THR A 8 -22.95 -3.52 31.71
CA THR A 8 -21.88 -4.42 31.23
C THR A 8 -22.11 -4.93 29.82
N LEU A 9 -23.36 -5.03 29.37
CA LEU A 9 -23.69 -5.42 27.99
C LEU A 9 -23.45 -4.30 26.98
N ILE A 10 -23.59 -3.03 27.40
CA ILE A 10 -23.39 -1.86 26.51
C ILE A 10 -21.89 -1.58 26.30
N SER A 11 -21.02 -1.87 27.27
CA SER A 11 -19.57 -1.70 27.09
C SER A 11 -18.93 -2.76 26.19
N LEU A 12 -19.52 -3.97 26.06
CA LEU A 12 -19.04 -5.00 25.13
C LEU A 12 -19.38 -4.68 23.66
N SER A 13 -20.51 -4.03 23.38
CA SER A 13 -20.93 -3.71 22.00
C SER A 13 -20.18 -2.52 21.40
N VAL A 14 -19.67 -1.61 22.22
CA VAL A 14 -18.84 -0.48 21.76
C VAL A 14 -17.41 -0.92 21.39
N LEU A 15 -16.87 -1.98 22.02
CA LEU A 15 -15.59 -2.56 21.60
C LEU A 15 -15.70 -3.39 20.31
N ALA A 16 -16.80 -4.10 20.11
CA ALA A 16 -17.03 -4.90 18.91
C ALA A 16 -17.19 -4.04 17.64
N SER A 17 -17.74 -2.82 17.76
CA SER A 17 -17.95 -1.92 16.62
C SER A 17 -16.71 -1.14 16.19
N ALA A 18 -15.57 -1.26 16.89
CA ALA A 18 -14.30 -0.69 16.47
C ALA A 18 -13.52 -1.58 15.48
N TRP A 19 -13.88 -2.86 15.35
CA TRP A 19 -13.19 -3.82 14.48
C TRP A 19 -13.69 -3.85 13.03
N ASP A 20 -14.85 -3.26 12.75
CA ASP A 20 -15.45 -3.28 11.41
C ASP A 20 -15.48 -1.87 10.79
N ARG A 21 -14.37 -1.13 10.94
CA ARG A 21 -14.14 0.05 10.10
C ARG A 21 -13.49 -0.42 8.80
N PRO A 22 -14.06 -0.11 7.62
CA PRO A 22 -13.36 -0.24 6.36
C PRO A 22 -12.05 0.54 6.46
N SER A 23 -10.97 -0.20 6.64
CA SER A 23 -9.56 0.11 6.41
C SER A 23 -9.27 1.55 5.95
N HIS A 24 -9.25 2.47 6.92
CA HIS A 24 -8.76 3.83 6.75
C HIS A 24 -7.23 3.88 6.89
N TRP A 25 -6.61 4.81 6.15
CA TRP A 25 -5.22 5.22 6.30
C TRP A 25 -4.92 5.57 7.78
N GLY A 26 -3.98 4.86 8.41
CA GLY A 26 -3.60 5.08 9.81
C GLY A 26 -3.78 3.87 10.75
N ASN A 27 -4.39 2.77 10.30
CA ASN A 27 -4.27 1.50 11.01
C ASN A 27 -2.86 0.94 10.81
N PRO A 28 -2.20 0.42 11.87
CA PRO A 28 -0.88 -0.17 11.73
C PRO A 28 -0.95 -1.36 10.78
N CYS A 29 -0.17 -1.29 9.70
CA CYS A 29 -0.07 -2.36 8.71
C CYS A 29 0.35 -3.68 9.36
N TYR A 30 -0.49 -4.71 9.24
CA TYR A 30 -0.27 -6.01 9.87
C TYR A 30 0.88 -6.77 9.18
N LEU A 31 0.87 -6.84 7.85
CA LEU A 31 1.83 -7.59 7.05
C LEU A 31 3.15 -6.87 6.84
N CYS A 32 3.28 -5.58 7.15
CA CYS A 32 4.53 -4.84 6.92
C CYS A 32 5.75 -5.45 7.63
N LYS A 33 5.54 -6.16 8.74
CA LYS A 33 6.59 -6.93 9.44
C LYS A 33 7.20 -8.05 8.59
N CYS A 34 6.48 -8.51 7.57
CA CYS A 34 6.93 -9.53 6.61
C CYS A 34 7.65 -8.93 5.40
N PHE A 35 7.84 -7.61 5.38
CA PHE A 35 8.52 -6.90 4.32
C PHE A 35 9.68 -6.06 4.87
N ILE A 36 10.57 -5.65 3.99
CA ILE A 36 11.49 -4.54 4.25
C ILE A 36 10.85 -3.32 3.61
N GLU A 37 10.52 -2.33 4.45
CA GLU A 37 9.81 -1.13 4.05
C GLU A 37 10.79 0.01 3.76
N TYR A 38 10.62 0.64 2.60
CA TYR A 38 11.27 1.90 2.26
C TYR A 38 10.20 2.99 2.19
N THR A 39 10.16 3.83 3.22
CA THR A 39 9.14 4.86 3.41
C THR A 39 9.37 6.08 2.53
N ASP A 40 8.28 6.67 2.03
CA ASP A 40 8.30 7.83 1.14
C ASP A 40 9.26 7.62 -0.05
N ARG A 41 9.24 6.42 -0.61
CA ARG A 41 10.03 6.00 -1.78
C ARG A 41 9.13 5.38 -2.82
N ASP A 42 9.46 5.64 -4.07
CA ASP A 42 8.90 4.98 -5.24
C ASP A 42 10.03 4.48 -6.13
N VAL A 43 9.68 3.62 -7.06
CA VAL A 43 10.60 3.00 -8.01
C VAL A 43 11.01 3.99 -9.10
N ALA A 44 12.20 3.82 -9.66
CA ALA A 44 12.65 4.58 -10.83
C ALA A 44 11.69 4.44 -12.03
N SER A 45 11.59 5.48 -12.85
CA SER A 45 10.62 5.58 -13.97
C SER A 45 10.76 4.52 -15.06
N HIS A 46 11.94 3.92 -15.24
CA HIS A 46 12.19 2.89 -16.25
C HIS A 46 11.76 1.48 -15.81
N ILE A 47 11.60 1.25 -14.51
CA ILE A 47 11.17 -0.04 -13.98
C ILE A 47 9.63 -0.10 -14.02
N ARG A 48 9.11 -1.17 -14.61
CA ARG A 48 7.67 -1.39 -14.79
C ARG A 48 7.18 -2.50 -13.86
N PRO A 49 6.02 -2.31 -13.21
CA PRO A 49 5.36 -3.43 -12.55
C PRO A 49 4.91 -4.46 -13.59
N TYR A 50 4.82 -5.72 -13.22
CA TYR A 50 4.20 -6.74 -14.09
C TYR A 50 2.68 -6.74 -13.96
N ALA A 51 2.17 -6.33 -12.80
CA ALA A 51 0.74 -6.24 -12.51
C ALA A 51 0.44 -5.07 -11.58
N MET A 52 -0.81 -4.62 -11.59
CA MET A 52 -1.35 -3.63 -10.67
C MET A 52 -2.74 -4.03 -10.20
N ALA A 53 -3.22 -3.44 -9.11
CA ALA A 53 -4.60 -3.63 -8.68
C ALA A 53 -5.57 -3.06 -9.73
N ALA A 54 -6.64 -3.81 -10.02
CA ALA A 54 -7.71 -3.38 -10.92
C ALA A 54 -8.42 -2.12 -10.42
N ASP A 55 -8.60 -2.05 -9.11
CA ASP A 55 -9.14 -0.89 -8.42
C ASP A 55 -8.19 -0.45 -7.31
N GLY A 56 -7.63 0.74 -7.51
CA GLY A 56 -6.78 1.39 -6.53
C GLY A 56 -7.53 1.85 -5.29
N TYR A 57 -8.79 2.29 -5.41
CA TYR A 57 -9.58 2.82 -4.30
C TYR A 57 -9.92 1.75 -3.25
N ASP A 58 -10.21 0.54 -3.71
CA ASP A 58 -10.55 -0.60 -2.83
C ASP A 58 -9.31 -1.35 -2.32
N SER A 59 -8.11 -0.97 -2.79
CA SER A 59 -6.87 -1.61 -2.38
C SER A 59 -6.34 -1.01 -1.07
N THR A 60 -6.20 -1.86 -0.05
CA THR A 60 -5.55 -1.49 1.21
C THR A 60 -4.11 -1.98 1.19
N GLU A 61 -3.26 -1.39 2.05
CA GLU A 61 -1.86 -1.77 2.20
C GLU A 61 -1.73 -3.27 2.49
N ASP A 62 -2.43 -3.77 3.51
CA ASP A 62 -2.41 -5.18 3.89
C ASP A 62 -2.95 -6.11 2.78
N ARG A 63 -3.97 -5.71 2.03
CA ARG A 63 -4.48 -6.50 0.90
C ARG A 63 -3.46 -6.55 -0.25
N CYS A 64 -2.77 -5.44 -0.50
CA CYS A 64 -1.69 -5.35 -1.48
C CYS A 64 -0.55 -6.31 -1.09
N LEU A 65 -0.08 -6.22 0.17
CA LEU A 65 0.99 -7.06 0.69
C LEU A 65 0.58 -8.53 0.77
N ALA A 66 -0.67 -8.85 1.12
CA ALA A 66 -1.17 -10.23 1.14
C ALA A 66 -1.13 -10.85 -0.26
N THR A 67 -1.48 -10.07 -1.27
CA THR A 67 -1.45 -10.50 -2.67
C THR A 67 -0.01 -10.78 -3.11
N CYS A 68 0.91 -9.85 -2.85
CA CYS A 68 2.33 -10.06 -3.13
C CYS A 68 2.92 -11.25 -2.35
N GLN A 69 2.51 -11.45 -1.11
CA GLN A 69 3.01 -12.56 -0.30
C GLN A 69 2.61 -13.91 -0.88
N ARG A 70 1.42 -14.02 -1.48
CA ARG A 70 0.92 -15.25 -2.11
C ARG A 70 1.45 -15.47 -3.52
N ASP A 71 1.71 -14.41 -4.26
CA ASP A 71 2.21 -14.52 -5.62
C ASP A 71 3.71 -14.91 -5.61
N PRO A 72 4.11 -16.05 -6.20
CA PRO A 72 5.50 -16.45 -6.30
C PRO A 72 6.34 -15.51 -7.19
N ARG A 73 5.72 -14.78 -8.12
CA ARG A 73 6.41 -13.81 -8.98
C ARG A 73 6.69 -12.50 -8.25
N CYS A 74 5.95 -12.19 -7.19
CA CYS A 74 6.10 -10.93 -6.50
C CYS A 74 7.31 -10.96 -5.56
N HIS A 75 8.33 -10.17 -5.89
CA HIS A 75 9.47 -9.89 -5.03
C HIS A 75 9.31 -8.58 -4.27
N ALA A 76 8.57 -7.62 -4.83
CA ALA A 76 8.28 -6.37 -4.18
C ALA A 76 6.92 -5.80 -4.59
N ALA A 77 6.32 -5.04 -3.69
CA ALA A 77 5.09 -4.30 -3.92
C ALA A 77 5.30 -2.81 -3.66
N VAL A 78 4.60 -1.97 -4.41
CA VAL A 78 4.51 -0.53 -4.16
C VAL A 78 3.08 -0.21 -3.77
N PHE A 79 2.92 0.46 -2.64
CA PHE A 79 1.62 0.91 -2.17
C PHE A 79 1.67 2.39 -1.76
N GLY A 80 0.62 3.14 -2.08
CA GLY A 80 0.50 4.51 -1.60
C GLY A 80 -0.31 5.44 -2.50
N MET A 81 -0.35 6.72 -2.15
CA MET A 81 -1.16 7.71 -2.86
C MET A 81 -0.53 8.19 -4.16
N VAL A 82 -1.30 8.11 -5.24
CA VAL A 82 -0.88 8.41 -6.60
C VAL A 82 -1.72 9.56 -7.18
N GLY A 83 -1.17 10.77 -7.09
CA GLY A 83 -1.86 11.97 -7.55
C GLY A 83 -2.98 12.41 -6.60
N GLY A 84 -3.15 13.72 -6.42
CA GLY A 84 -4.16 14.26 -5.50
C GLY A 84 -5.57 13.73 -5.80
N ARG A 85 -6.43 13.73 -4.76
CA ARG A 85 -7.72 12.98 -4.64
C ARG A 85 -7.56 11.45 -4.52
N GLN A 86 -6.92 11.00 -3.44
CA GLN A 86 -7.04 9.65 -2.83
C GLN A 86 -7.09 8.43 -3.77
N VAL A 87 -6.35 8.44 -4.89
CA VAL A 87 -6.16 7.21 -5.69
C VAL A 87 -4.99 6.47 -5.06
N PHE A 88 -5.24 5.35 -4.38
CA PHE A 88 -4.14 4.47 -3.96
C PHE A 88 -3.65 3.67 -5.16
N THR A 89 -2.35 3.42 -5.22
CA THR A 89 -1.75 2.45 -6.14
C THR A 89 -1.39 1.21 -5.36
N CYS A 90 -1.55 0.06 -6.01
CA CYS A 90 -0.98 -1.20 -5.57
C CYS A 90 -0.35 -1.84 -6.81
N GLU A 91 0.98 -1.89 -6.84
CA GLU A 91 1.77 -2.33 -8.00
C GLU A 91 2.69 -3.48 -7.58
N PHE A 92 2.85 -4.49 -8.44
CA PHE A 92 3.61 -5.70 -8.15
C PHE A 92 4.82 -5.84 -9.09
N TYR A 93 5.95 -6.24 -8.53
CA TYR A 93 7.23 -6.29 -9.22
C TYR A 93 7.92 -7.64 -9.04
N GLU A 94 8.47 -8.17 -10.13
CA GLU A 94 9.36 -9.33 -10.12
C GLU A 94 10.78 -8.95 -9.70
N GLU A 95 11.19 -7.73 -10.01
CA GLU A 95 12.50 -7.23 -9.65
C GLU A 95 12.45 -5.70 -9.50
N ILE A 96 13.17 -5.20 -8.50
CA ILE A 96 13.40 -3.77 -8.28
C ILE A 96 14.82 -3.63 -7.73
N ASP A 97 15.56 -2.60 -8.17
CA ASP A 97 16.78 -2.14 -7.51
C ASP A 97 16.48 -0.95 -6.59
N ALA A 98 16.01 -1.21 -5.36
CA ALA A 98 15.78 -0.14 -4.38
C ALA A 98 17.04 0.23 -3.59
N HIS A 99 18.13 -0.52 -3.72
CA HIS A 99 19.38 -0.14 -3.07
C HIS A 99 20.03 1.03 -3.81
N ASN A 100 19.98 1.04 -5.15
CA ASN A 100 20.68 2.04 -5.94
C ASN A 100 19.75 3.09 -6.59
N SER A 101 18.42 2.98 -6.49
CA SER A 101 17.52 3.89 -7.23
C SER A 101 16.14 4.19 -6.61
N PRO A 102 15.97 4.37 -5.28
CA PRO A 102 14.68 4.77 -4.75
C PRO A 102 14.47 6.28 -4.97
N THR A 103 13.41 6.64 -5.72
CA THR A 103 13.04 8.04 -5.95
C THR A 103 12.18 8.54 -4.80
N TYR A 104 12.53 9.68 -4.20
CA TYR A 104 11.75 10.24 -3.10
C TYR A 104 10.30 10.50 -3.52
N THR A 105 9.36 9.83 -2.85
CA THR A 105 7.94 10.05 -3.04
C THR A 105 7.12 9.97 -1.79
N SER A 106 6.71 11.14 -1.32
CA SER A 106 5.76 11.28 -0.21
C SER A 106 4.52 10.42 -0.40
N PHE A 107 4.15 9.71 0.66
CA PHE A 107 2.96 8.88 0.76
C PHE A 107 2.95 7.66 -0.16
N ILE A 108 4.11 7.24 -0.67
CA ILE A 108 4.31 5.99 -1.38
C ILE A 108 5.45 5.24 -0.71
N ASN A 109 5.26 3.94 -0.52
CA ASN A 109 6.23 3.06 0.11
C ASN A 109 6.53 1.87 -0.81
N ILE A 110 7.78 1.41 -0.77
CA ILE A 110 8.20 0.16 -1.41
C ILE A 110 8.34 -0.91 -0.33
N TYR A 111 7.80 -2.10 -0.59
CA TYR A 111 7.83 -3.24 0.31
C TYR A 111 8.53 -4.41 -0.38
N TYR A 112 9.70 -4.79 0.12
CA TYR A 112 10.41 -5.98 -0.35
C TYR A 112 10.00 -7.20 0.44
N LYS A 113 9.57 -8.24 -0.27
CA LYS A 113 9.15 -9.49 0.32
C LYS A 113 10.33 -10.15 1.04
N ARG A 114 10.17 -10.43 2.33
CA ARG A 114 11.14 -11.26 3.06
C ARG A 114 10.97 -12.72 2.65
N ALA A 115 12.06 -13.49 2.70
CA ALA A 115 12.04 -14.91 2.41
C ALA A 115 11.05 -15.68 3.32
N THR A 116 10.89 -15.25 4.56
CA THR A 116 9.99 -15.86 5.53
C THR A 116 9.10 -14.81 6.20
N CYS A 117 7.85 -15.18 6.44
CA CYS A 117 6.85 -14.37 7.11
C CYS A 117 6.13 -15.26 8.14
N PRO A 118 6.22 -14.96 9.44
CA PRO A 118 5.55 -15.76 10.48
C PRO A 118 4.04 -15.46 10.59
N LEU A 119 3.56 -14.42 9.90
CA LEU A 119 2.18 -13.97 9.98
C LEU A 119 1.31 -14.71 8.96
N SER A 120 0.16 -15.21 9.41
CA SER A 120 -0.84 -15.77 8.51
C SER A 120 -1.55 -14.64 7.78
N ASN A 121 -1.63 -14.74 6.44
CA ASN A 121 -2.38 -13.77 5.64
C ASN A 121 -3.75 -14.29 5.21
N SER A 122 -4.18 -15.51 5.56
CA SER A 122 -5.39 -16.16 5.00
C SER A 122 -6.69 -15.36 5.17
N HIS A 123 -6.77 -14.53 6.20
CA HIS A 123 -7.91 -13.67 6.50
C HIS A 123 -7.95 -12.40 5.64
N LEU A 124 -6.86 -12.05 4.94
CA LEU A 124 -6.77 -10.86 4.09
C LEU A 124 -7.14 -11.19 2.65
N PRO A 125 -8.20 -10.59 2.09
CA PRO A 125 -8.58 -10.86 0.71
C PRO A 125 -7.51 -10.34 -0.26
N SER A 126 -7.20 -11.12 -1.30
CA SER A 126 -6.33 -10.64 -2.38
C SER A 126 -6.99 -9.49 -3.14
N VAL A 127 -6.18 -8.64 -3.76
CA VAL A 127 -6.65 -7.67 -4.75
C VAL A 127 -6.74 -8.34 -6.12
N SER A 128 -7.66 -7.86 -6.97
CA SER A 128 -7.72 -8.28 -8.37
C SER A 128 -6.52 -7.70 -9.12
N MET A 129 -5.70 -8.54 -9.73
CA MET A 129 -4.53 -8.12 -10.49
C MET A 129 -4.89 -7.96 -11.97
N ILE A 130 -4.56 -6.82 -12.55
CA ILE A 130 -4.59 -6.58 -14.00
C ILE A 130 -3.16 -6.41 -14.53
N PRO A 131 -2.90 -6.75 -15.81
CA PRO A 131 -1.63 -6.43 -16.45
C PRO A 131 -1.31 -4.94 -16.28
N ALA A 132 -0.06 -4.62 -15.95
CA ALA A 132 0.33 -3.24 -15.76
C ALA A 132 0.27 -2.44 -17.07
N ASP A 133 -0.37 -1.27 -17.01
CA ASP A 133 -0.36 -0.31 -18.11
C ASP A 133 0.74 0.75 -17.92
N ASP A 134 0.79 1.73 -18.83
CA ASP A 134 1.76 2.83 -18.78
C ASP A 134 1.48 3.87 -17.67
N SER A 135 0.40 3.73 -16.88
CA SER A 135 -0.02 4.77 -15.91
C SER A 135 1.04 5.02 -14.83
N SER A 136 1.65 3.95 -14.29
CA SER A 136 2.70 4.05 -13.27
C SER A 136 3.95 4.77 -13.80
N VAL A 137 4.39 4.43 -15.01
CA VAL A 137 5.53 5.08 -15.67
C VAL A 137 5.23 6.55 -15.97
N LYS A 138 4.06 6.84 -16.57
CA LYS A 138 3.63 8.21 -16.90
C LYS A 138 3.58 9.09 -15.66
N ARG A 139 3.11 8.55 -14.53
CA ARG A 139 3.08 9.23 -13.23
C ARG A 139 4.48 9.59 -12.74
N ARG A 140 5.42 8.65 -12.76
CA ARG A 140 6.81 8.88 -12.32
C ARG A 140 7.51 9.93 -13.17
N ILE A 141 7.43 9.80 -14.50
CA ILE A 141 7.99 10.80 -15.44
C ILE A 141 7.38 12.18 -15.20
N LYS A 142 6.06 12.27 -14.99
CA LYS A 142 5.39 13.54 -14.69
C LYS A 142 5.90 14.14 -13.39
N LYS A 143 6.18 13.32 -12.38
CA LYS A 143 6.70 13.75 -11.10
C LYS A 143 8.14 14.23 -11.20
N GLU A 144 9.03 13.47 -11.83
CA GLU A 144 10.42 13.87 -12.11
C GLU A 144 10.48 15.24 -12.80
N LYS A 145 9.67 15.44 -13.84
CA LYS A 145 9.55 16.75 -14.51
C LYS A 145 9.10 17.88 -13.60
N LYS A 146 8.28 17.60 -12.58
CA LYS A 146 7.80 18.61 -11.61
C LYS A 146 8.86 18.95 -10.56
N MET A 147 9.65 17.99 -10.12
CA MET A 147 10.70 18.23 -9.11
C MET A 147 11.77 19.22 -9.61
N GLY A 148 12.02 19.27 -10.92
CA GLY A 148 12.93 20.25 -11.52
C GLY A 148 12.36 21.65 -11.76
N ARG A 149 11.07 21.92 -11.47
CA ARG A 149 10.47 23.24 -11.72
C ARG A 149 10.68 24.16 -10.53
N LYS A 150 11.09 25.41 -10.79
CA LYS A 150 11.09 26.47 -9.78
C LYS A 150 9.66 26.73 -9.28
N ASN A 151 9.54 27.06 -8.00
CA ASN A 151 8.24 27.43 -7.43
C ASN A 151 7.73 28.71 -8.12
N PRO A 152 6.57 28.68 -8.78
CA PRO A 152 6.05 29.84 -9.50
C PRO A 152 5.62 30.99 -8.57
N PHE A 153 5.49 30.74 -7.26
CA PHE A 153 5.08 31.74 -6.26
C PHE A 153 6.24 32.47 -5.58
N PHE A 154 7.47 31.99 -5.76
CA PHE A 154 8.69 32.64 -5.27
C PHE A 154 9.69 32.88 -6.41
N GLY A 155 9.15 33.09 -7.61
CA GLY A 155 9.93 33.45 -8.81
C GLY A 155 10.53 34.83 -8.71
#